data_AF-A0A7V9RHU9-F1
#
_entry.id   AF-A0A7V9RHU9-F1
#
_cell.length_a   1.000
_cell.length_b   1.000
_cell.length_c   1.000
_cell.angle_alpha   90.00
_cell.angle_beta   90.00
_cell.angle_gamma   90.00
#
_symmetry.space_group_name_H-M   'P 1'
#
loop_
_entity.id
_entity.type
_entity.pdbx_description
1 polymer ?
#
loop_
_entity_poly.entity_id
_entity_poly.type
_entity_poly.pdbx_seq_one_letter_code
_entity_poly.pdbx_strand_id
1 'polypeptide(L)'
;MFNALARLADARGKWVVAVAIVFFLAAGAIGGSVADKLDPYGADDPDTETVRAQERLDDAGFRDASAIVLIEGVDATTPAGAKRVAEVASLVGADADVEKVVGFAETKSPDFVSEQG
;
A
#
# COMPACT_ATOMS: atom_id res chain seq x y z
N MET A 1 32.81 28.48 23.53
CA MET A 1 32.29 27.33 22.75
C MET A 1 31.98 27.72 21.30
N PHE A 2 31.03 28.63 21.04
CA PHE A 2 30.71 29.07 19.67
C PHE A 2 31.90 29.67 18.88
N ASN A 3 32.77 30.44 19.54
CA ASN A 3 34.02 30.93 18.90
C ASN A 3 34.96 29.80 18.46
N ALA A 4 34.96 28.65 19.13
CA ALA A 4 35.78 27.52 18.72
C ALA A 4 35.20 26.81 17.48
N LEU A 5 33.86 26.72 17.40
CA LEU A 5 33.14 26.19 16.23
C LEU A 5 33.26 27.13 15.02
N ALA A 6 33.15 28.45 15.24
CA ALA A 6 33.31 29.46 14.19
C ALA A 6 34.73 29.43 13.58
N ARG A 7 35.77 29.36 14.42
CA ARG A 7 37.15 29.20 13.92
C ARG A 7 37.37 27.89 13.17
N LEU A 8 36.71 26.80 13.55
CA LEU A 8 36.80 25.54 12.83
C LEU A 8 36.14 25.64 11.46
N ALA A 9 34.98 26.30 11.39
CA ALA A 9 34.29 26.60 10.14
C ALA A 9 35.11 27.53 9.23
N ASP A 10 35.74 28.58 9.76
CA ASP A 10 36.57 29.49 8.97
C ASP A 10 37.89 28.85 8.52
N ALA A 11 38.62 28.21 9.43
CA ALA A 11 39.94 27.65 9.12
C ALA A 11 39.88 26.42 8.21
N ARG A 12 38.76 25.69 8.18
CA ARG A 12 38.59 24.44 7.42
C ARG A 12 37.26 24.38 6.65
N GLY A 13 36.73 25.52 6.19
CA GLY A 13 35.40 25.60 5.58
C GLY A 13 35.14 24.60 4.44
N LYS A 14 36.11 24.39 3.54
CA LYS A 14 36.00 23.39 2.46
C LYS A 14 35.79 21.96 2.99
N TRP A 15 36.49 21.59 4.06
CA TRP A 15 36.35 20.29 4.71
C TRP A 15 35.03 20.16 5.45
N VAL A 16 34.59 21.23 6.12
CA VAL A 16 33.29 21.25 6.81
C VAL A 16 32.15 21.04 5.81
N VAL A 17 32.19 21.72 4.65
CA VAL A 17 31.21 21.53 3.58
C VAL A 17 31.26 20.11 3.02
N ALA A 18 32.46 19.57 2.75
CA ALA A 18 32.61 18.20 2.25
C ALA A 18 32.02 17.17 3.22
N VAL A 19 32.30 17.30 4.52
CA VAL A 19 31.74 16.42 5.56
C VAL A 19 30.22 16.58 5.66
N ALA A 20 29.70 17.80 5.59
CA ALA A 20 28.25 18.06 5.61
C ALA A 20 27.53 17.39 4.43
N ILE A 21 28.11 17.46 3.23
CA ILE A 21 27.56 16.80 2.04
C ILE A 21 27.56 15.28 2.22
N VAL A 22 28.68 14.71 2.66
CA VAL A 22 28.77 13.25 2.91
C VAL A 22 27.75 12.82 3.97
N PHE A 23 27.61 13.60 5.04
CA PHE A 23 26.63 13.32 6.10
C PHE A 23 25.20 13.42 5.59
N PHE A 24 24.89 14.42 4.76
CA PHE A 24 23.57 14.58 4.14
C PHE A 24 23.23 13.40 3.23
N LEU A 25 24.18 12.96 2.39
CA LEU A 25 23.98 11.78 1.53
C LEU A 25 23.78 10.51 2.36
N ALA A 26 24.54 10.33 3.44
CA ALA A 26 24.37 9.21 4.36
C ALA A 26 23.01 9.26 5.05
N ALA A 27 22.59 10.43 5.53
CA ALA A 27 21.28 10.63 6.14
C ALA A 27 20.14 10.36 5.14
N GLY A 28 20.28 10.79 3.88
CA GLY A 28 19.32 10.49 2.82
C GLY A 28 19.27 8.99 2.51
N ALA A 29 20.41 8.31 2.40
CA ALA A 29 20.47 6.88 2.15
C ALA A 29 19.87 6.05 3.30
N ILE A 30 20.11 6.45 4.56
CA ILE A 30 19.60 5.75 5.74
C ILE A 30 18.12 6.10 5.98
N GLY A 31 17.79 7.40 6.01
CA GLY A 31 16.47 7.91 6.36
C GLY A 31 15.44 7.83 5.25
N GLY A 32 15.85 7.79 3.97
CA GLY A 32 14.93 7.66 2.83
C GLY A 32 14.08 6.39 2.91
N SER A 33 14.64 5.29 3.41
CA SER A 33 13.91 4.01 3.57
C SER A 33 12.83 4.02 4.66
N VAL A 34 12.74 5.08 5.46
CA VAL A 34 11.67 5.23 6.46
C VAL A 34 10.39 5.77 5.82
N ALA A 35 10.48 6.47 4.69
CA ALA A 35 9.31 7.00 3.99
C ALA A 35 8.37 5.86 3.51
N ASP A 36 8.94 4.73 3.11
CA ASP A 36 8.20 3.53 2.68
C ASP A 36 7.44 2.84 3.83
N LYS A 37 7.67 3.25 5.08
CA LYS A 37 7.08 2.66 6.30
C LYS A 37 6.01 3.55 6.93
N LEU A 38 5.63 4.65 6.27
CA LEU A 38 4.58 5.55 6.73
C LEU A 38 3.20 5.15 6.20
N ASP A 39 2.88 3.86 6.25
CA ASP A 39 1.53 3.41 5.91
C ASP A 39 0.57 3.92 6.99
N PRO A 40 -0.57 4.53 6.65
CA PRO A 40 -1.59 4.84 7.65
C PRO A 40 -1.89 3.56 8.42
N TYR A 41 -1.84 3.62 9.76
CA TYR A 41 -2.07 2.48 10.67
C TYR A 41 -0.91 1.48 10.83
N GLY A 42 0.24 1.64 10.17
CA GLY A 42 1.39 0.71 10.21
C GLY A 42 2.24 0.70 11.50
N ALA A 43 1.67 1.06 12.65
CA ALA A 43 2.32 0.99 13.96
C ALA A 43 1.86 -0.23 14.75
N ASP A 44 1.74 -1.37 14.07
CA ASP A 44 1.27 -2.61 14.66
C ASP A 44 2.36 -3.25 15.52
N ASP A 45 2.00 -3.66 16.73
CA ASP A 45 2.87 -4.43 17.61
C ASP A 45 2.79 -5.92 17.20
N PRO A 46 3.90 -6.53 16.72
CA PRO A 46 3.92 -7.90 16.21
C PRO A 46 3.55 -8.95 17.27
N ASP A 47 3.60 -8.59 18.55
CA ASP A 47 3.24 -9.50 19.64
C ASP A 47 1.74 -9.50 19.96
N THR A 48 0.95 -8.64 19.31
CA THR A 48 -0.50 -8.62 19.51
C THR A 48 -1.18 -9.82 18.87
N GLU A 49 -2.26 -10.30 19.50
CA GLU A 49 -3.04 -11.41 18.95
C GLU A 49 -3.65 -11.10 17.58
N THR A 50 -4.01 -9.83 17.34
CA THR A 50 -4.57 -9.39 16.06
C THR A 50 -3.56 -9.54 14.92
N VAL A 51 -2.32 -9.08 15.08
CA VAL A 51 -1.28 -9.20 14.04
C VAL A 51 -0.98 -10.67 13.76
N ARG A 52 -0.81 -11.48 14.80
CA ARG A 52 -0.57 -12.92 14.66
C ARG A 52 -1.74 -13.65 14.00
N ALA A 53 -2.98 -13.20 14.22
CA ALA A 53 -4.15 -13.77 13.56
C ALA A 53 -4.17 -13.41 12.08
N GLN A 54 -3.88 -12.14 11.73
CA GLN A 54 -3.78 -11.67 10.36
C GLN A 54 -2.67 -12.41 9.60
N GLU A 55 -1.46 -12.51 10.16
CA GLU A 55 -0.34 -13.24 9.56
C GLU A 55 -0.69 -14.70 9.27
N ARG A 56 -1.39 -15.37 10.18
CA ARG A 56 -1.84 -16.76 9.96
C ARG A 56 -2.86 -16.88 8.84
N LEU A 57 -3.73 -15.88 8.65
CA LEU A 57 -4.65 -15.84 7.53
C LEU A 57 -3.88 -15.64 6.22
N ASP A 58 -2.94 -14.69 6.19
CA ASP A 58 -2.11 -14.40 5.02
C ASP A 58 -1.25 -15.60 4.61
N ASP A 59 -0.65 -16.29 5.58
CA ASP A 59 0.10 -17.54 5.39
C ASP A 59 -0.79 -18.68 4.88
N ALA A 60 -2.06 -18.71 5.29
CA ALA A 60 -3.06 -19.64 4.77
C ALA A 60 -3.57 -19.24 3.36
N GLY A 61 -3.07 -18.15 2.80
CA GLY A 61 -3.42 -17.65 1.47
C GLY A 61 -4.66 -16.76 1.44
N PHE A 62 -5.15 -16.32 2.60
CA PHE A 62 -6.14 -15.24 2.65
C PHE A 62 -5.51 -13.95 2.12
N ARG A 63 -6.30 -13.15 1.43
CA ARG A 63 -5.90 -11.85 0.90
C ARG A 63 -7.08 -10.91 1.10
N ASP A 64 -6.85 -9.80 1.78
CA ASP A 64 -7.87 -8.77 1.95
C ASP A 64 -8.19 -8.10 0.61
N ALA A 65 -9.44 -7.67 0.47
CA ALA A 65 -9.87 -6.91 -0.69
C ALA A 65 -9.28 -5.49 -0.63
N SER A 66 -8.29 -5.22 -1.48
CA SER A 66 -7.65 -3.89 -1.56
C SER A 66 -8.61 -2.83 -2.13
N ALA A 67 -9.56 -3.23 -2.95
CA ALA A 67 -10.58 -2.36 -3.52
C ALA A 67 -11.90 -3.12 -3.73
N ILE A 68 -13.02 -2.42 -3.59
CA ILE A 68 -14.37 -2.93 -3.86
C ILE A 68 -14.97 -2.10 -4.98
N VAL A 69 -15.43 -2.77 -6.04
CA VAL A 69 -16.08 -2.13 -7.19
C VAL A 69 -17.59 -2.35 -7.09
N LEU A 70 -18.33 -1.28 -6.80
CA LEU A 70 -19.79 -1.29 -6.81
C LEU A 70 -20.30 -1.01 -8.24
N ILE A 71 -21.17 -1.87 -8.75
CA ILE A 71 -21.81 -1.72 -10.06
C ILE A 71 -23.31 -1.52 -9.84
N GLU A 72 -23.78 -0.29 -10.04
CA GLU A 72 -25.18 0.07 -9.85
C GLU A 72 -26.01 -0.08 -11.14
N GLY A 73 -27.33 -0.23 -10.99
CA GLY A 73 -28.28 -0.29 -12.11
C GLY A 73 -28.15 -1.55 -12.98
N VAL A 74 -27.49 -2.59 -12.47
CA VAL A 74 -27.24 -3.84 -13.19
C VAL A 74 -27.69 -5.03 -12.34
N ASP A 75 -28.49 -5.92 -12.92
CA ASP A 75 -28.82 -7.20 -12.30
C ASP A 75 -27.85 -8.28 -12.80
N ALA A 76 -26.87 -8.63 -11.94
CA ALA A 76 -25.84 -9.62 -12.23
C ALA A 76 -26.37 -11.04 -12.49
N THR A 77 -27.63 -11.33 -12.14
CA THR A 77 -28.27 -12.63 -12.39
C THR A 77 -28.84 -12.76 -13.80
N THR A 78 -29.06 -11.63 -14.49
CA THR A 78 -29.52 -11.61 -15.87
C THR A 78 -28.35 -11.80 -16.85
N PRO A 79 -28.57 -12.36 -18.06
CA PRO A 79 -27.51 -12.49 -19.07
C PRO A 79 -26.88 -11.14 -19.46
N ALA A 80 -27.69 -10.08 -19.54
CA ALA A 80 -27.21 -8.74 -19.88
C ALA A 80 -26.36 -8.15 -18.76
N GLY A 81 -26.79 -8.27 -17.50
CA GLY A 81 -26.01 -7.76 -16.38
C GLY A 81 -24.76 -8.59 -16.10
N ALA A 82 -24.81 -9.91 -16.23
CA ALA A 82 -23.63 -10.76 -16.17
C ALA A 82 -22.58 -10.36 -17.20
N LYS A 83 -23.00 -10.03 -18.43
CA LYS A 83 -22.09 -9.50 -19.47
C LYS A 83 -21.46 -8.18 -19.05
N ARG A 84 -22.24 -7.27 -18.46
CA ARG A 84 -21.73 -5.97 -18.00
C ARG A 84 -20.73 -6.11 -16.85
N VAL A 85 -21.02 -6.97 -15.88
CA VAL A 85 -20.10 -7.29 -14.77
C VAL A 85 -18.80 -7.88 -15.32
N ALA A 86 -18.87 -8.81 -16.28
CA ALA A 86 -17.69 -9.41 -16.89
C ALA A 86 -16.83 -8.39 -17.66
N GLU A 87 -17.45 -7.41 -18.32
CA GLU A 87 -16.74 -6.32 -19.00
C GLU A 87 -15.96 -5.45 -18.00
N VAL A 88 -16.60 -5.07 -16.88
CA VAL A 88 -15.94 -4.30 -15.82
C VAL A 88 -14.82 -5.11 -15.16
N ALA A 89 -15.06 -6.38 -14.86
CA ALA A 89 -14.05 -7.27 -14.29
C ALA A 89 -12.84 -7.43 -15.21
N SER A 90 -13.07 -7.56 -16.53
CA SER A 90 -11.98 -7.62 -17.51
C SER A 90 -11.21 -6.31 -17.61
N LEU A 91 -11.87 -5.16 -17.45
CA LEU A 91 -11.21 -3.87 -17.48
C LEU A 91 -10.33 -3.66 -16.24
N VAL A 92 -10.83 -4.05 -15.06
CA VAL A 92 -10.06 -3.97 -13.81
C VAL A 92 -8.89 -4.95 -13.83
N GLY A 93 -9.12 -6.20 -14.25
CA GLY A 93 -8.08 -7.23 -14.32
C GLY A 93 -7.04 -7.01 -15.44
N ALA A 94 -7.21 -6.00 -16.29
CA ALA A 94 -6.21 -5.61 -17.28
C ALA A 94 -5.13 -4.67 -16.70
N ASP A 95 -5.35 -4.12 -15.51
CA ASP A 95 -4.36 -3.32 -14.80
C ASP A 95 -3.22 -4.22 -14.28
N ALA A 96 -1.97 -3.77 -14.44
CA ALA A 96 -0.79 -4.52 -14.02
C ALA A 96 -0.66 -4.62 -12.50
N ASP A 97 -1.28 -3.70 -11.76
CA ASP A 97 -1.26 -3.66 -10.30
C ASP A 97 -2.38 -4.51 -9.68
N VAL A 98 -3.26 -5.13 -10.48
CA VAL A 98 -4.34 -6.00 -10.02
C VAL A 98 -3.92 -7.46 -10.13
N GLU A 99 -3.71 -8.12 -8.98
CA GLU A 99 -3.38 -9.54 -8.94
C GLU A 99 -4.58 -10.42 -9.33
N LYS A 100 -5.77 -10.09 -8.82
CA LYS A 100 -6.97 -10.93 -8.99
C LYS A 100 -8.25 -10.11 -8.85
N VAL A 101 -9.23 -10.43 -9.70
CA VAL A 101 -10.63 -9.97 -9.55
C VAL A 101 -11.48 -11.15 -9.10
N VAL A 102 -12.31 -10.94 -8.08
CA VAL A 102 -13.25 -11.94 -7.55
C VAL A 102 -14.62 -11.28 -7.46
N GLY A 103 -15.65 -11.91 -8.04
CA GLY A 103 -17.01 -11.42 -7.94
C GLY A 103 -18.05 -12.52 -8.10
N PHE A 104 -19.29 -12.09 -8.38
CA PHE A 104 -20.43 -12.99 -8.56
C PHE A 104 -20.23 -13.99 -9.71
N ALA A 105 -19.54 -13.58 -10.77
CA ALA A 105 -19.34 -14.42 -11.95
C ALA A 105 -18.56 -15.69 -11.63
N GLU A 106 -17.51 -15.59 -10.83
CA GLU A 106 -16.60 -16.69 -10.46
C GLU A 106 -17.13 -17.50 -9.29
N THR A 107 -17.64 -16.83 -8.26
CA THR A 107 -17.98 -17.48 -6.97
C THR A 107 -19.42 -17.97 -6.90
N LYS A 108 -20.32 -17.36 -7.68
CA LYS A 108 -21.78 -17.48 -7.52
C LYS A 108 -22.27 -17.15 -6.12
N SER A 109 -21.47 -16.47 -5.29
CA SER A 109 -21.87 -16.12 -3.92
C SER A 109 -22.92 -15.01 -3.96
N PRO A 110 -24.08 -15.18 -3.32
CA PRO A 110 -25.09 -14.13 -3.24
C PRO A 110 -24.57 -12.86 -2.54
N ASP A 111 -23.49 -12.95 -1.76
CA ASP A 111 -22.87 -11.80 -1.07
C ASP A 111 -22.36 -10.72 -2.04
N PHE A 112 -22.15 -11.06 -3.32
CA PHE A 112 -21.75 -10.10 -4.37
C PHE A 112 -22.93 -9.41 -5.06
N VAL A 113 -24.18 -9.67 -4.64
CA VAL A 113 -25.39 -9.08 -5.22
C VAL A 113 -26.18 -8.37 -4.13
N SER A 114 -26.36 -7.06 -4.28
CA SER A 114 -27.24 -6.29 -3.39
C SER A 114 -28.70 -6.61 -3.69
N GLU A 115 -29.46 -7.02 -2.68
CA GLU A 115 -30.92 -7.22 -2.79
C GLU A 115 -31.71 -5.92 -2.65
N GLN A 116 -31.12 -4.88 -2.06
CA GLN A 116 -31.85 -3.68 -1.62
C GLN A 116 -31.49 -2.39 -2.35
N GLY A 117 -30.57 -2.42 -3.32
CA GLY A 117 -30.25 -1.27 -4.17
C GLY A 117 -29.80 -0.06 -3.38
#